data_AF-A0AAI9IAR5-F1
#
_entry.id   AF-A0AAI9IAR5-F1
#
_cell.length_a   1.000
_cell.length_b   1.000
_cell.length_c   1.000
_cell.angle_alpha   90.00
_cell.angle_beta   90.00
_cell.angle_gamma   90.00
#
_symmetry.space_group_name_H-M   'P 1'
#
loop_
_entity.id
_entity.type
_entity.pdbx_description
1 polymer ?
#
loop_
_entity_poly.entity_id
_entity_poly.type
_entity_poly.pdbx_seq_one_letter_code
_entity_poly.pdbx_strand_id
1 'polypeptide(L)'
;MPTTHRKSRVPISEASPISWGSAQWLLESEHDKHAPIHRCNKLTMLYCGEEGFRSIHNDIKQARASVEIICWGFDPAMELEREGGQWPRGESWGTLLRNVAAGRYNGGKPVQVRLLSWYGFIGSSLANNM
;
A
#
# COMPACT_ATOMS: atom_id res chain seq x y z
N MET A 1 2.54 38.26 11.34
CA MET A 1 1.60 37.25 10.81
C MET A 1 2.42 36.09 10.26
N PRO A 2 2.23 34.84 10.71
CA PRO A 2 2.94 33.71 10.12
C PRO A 2 2.47 33.49 8.67
N THR A 3 3.43 33.26 7.77
CA THR A 3 3.18 33.00 6.36
C THR A 3 2.49 31.64 6.21
N THR A 4 1.22 31.64 5.81
CA THR A 4 0.40 30.43 5.70
C THR A 4 0.45 29.77 4.31
N HIS A 5 1.15 30.36 3.34
CA HIS A 5 1.16 29.89 1.94
C HIS A 5 2.54 30.10 1.30
N ARG A 6 3.03 29.14 0.48
CA ARG A 6 4.23 29.35 -0.37
C ARG A 6 3.83 29.68 -1.81
N LYS A 7 4.64 30.51 -2.49
CA LYS A 7 4.47 30.80 -3.92
C LYS A 7 4.78 29.53 -4.74
N SER A 8 3.87 29.14 -5.62
CA SER A 8 4.04 28.05 -6.59
C SER A 8 4.20 28.62 -8.00
N ARG A 9 5.10 28.05 -8.81
CA ARG A 9 5.17 28.32 -10.26
C ARG A 9 4.46 27.22 -11.00
N VAL A 10 3.57 27.60 -11.91
CA VAL A 10 2.85 26.68 -12.80
C VAL A 10 3.37 26.91 -14.22
N PRO A 11 3.89 25.88 -14.91
CA PRO A 11 4.33 26.04 -16.30
C PRO A 11 3.11 26.28 -17.20
N ILE A 12 3.22 27.25 -18.10
CA ILE A 12 2.23 27.52 -19.15
C ILE A 12 2.78 26.99 -20.47
N SER A 13 1.94 26.31 -21.25
CA SER A 13 2.31 25.85 -22.59
C SER A 13 2.22 27.01 -23.57
N GLU A 14 3.23 27.17 -24.44
CA GLU A 14 3.18 28.16 -25.52
C GLU A 14 2.15 27.78 -26.59
N ALA A 15 1.93 26.48 -26.81
CA ALA A 15 0.96 25.97 -27.78
C ALA A 15 -0.49 26.03 -27.26
N SER A 16 -0.69 26.09 -25.94
CA SER A 16 -1.99 26.21 -25.31
C SER A 16 -1.85 27.08 -24.06
N PRO A 17 -2.34 28.35 -24.09
CA PRO A 17 -2.10 29.34 -23.02
C PRO A 17 -3.02 29.10 -21.80
N ILE A 18 -3.25 27.83 -21.47
CA ILE A 18 -4.07 27.41 -20.33
C ILE A 18 -3.17 26.59 -19.42
N SER A 19 -3.09 26.99 -18.15
CA SER A 19 -2.40 26.24 -17.11
C SER A 19 -3.32 26.04 -15.91
N TRP A 20 -3.40 24.82 -15.40
CA TRP A 20 -4.14 24.51 -14.18
C TRP A 20 -3.18 24.44 -13.00
N GLY A 21 -3.35 25.35 -12.04
CA GLY A 21 -2.65 25.35 -10.76
C GLY A 21 -3.60 25.02 -9.63
N SER A 22 -3.12 24.28 -8.63
CA SER A 22 -3.83 24.16 -7.35
C SER A 22 -3.06 24.93 -6.28
N ALA A 23 -3.77 25.47 -5.30
CA ALA A 23 -3.14 26.02 -4.11
C ALA A 23 -2.27 24.94 -3.44
N GLN A 24 -1.24 25.36 -2.70
CA GLN A 24 -0.53 24.45 -1.82
C GLN A 24 -1.48 24.13 -0.64
N TRP A 25 -2.21 23.02 -0.75
CA TRP A 25 -3.17 22.57 0.27
C TRP A 25 -2.49 21.96 1.50
N LEU A 26 -1.27 21.45 1.33
CA LEU A 26 -0.50 20.81 2.39
C LEU A 26 0.56 21.80 2.88
N LEU A 27 0.58 22.07 4.19
CA LEU A 27 1.51 22.98 4.88
C LEU A 27 2.95 22.44 4.85
N GLU A 28 3.58 22.39 3.68
CA GLU A 28 4.91 21.83 3.50
C GLU A 28 5.94 22.50 4.42
N SER A 29 6.65 21.67 5.17
CA SER A 29 7.67 22.01 6.16
C SER A 29 8.95 21.20 5.90
N GLU A 30 10.03 21.51 6.61
CA GLU A 30 11.27 20.71 6.55
C GLU A 30 11.06 19.23 6.93
N HIS A 31 10.01 18.91 7.67
CA HIS A 31 9.69 17.52 8.03
C HIS A 31 9.19 16.71 6.82
N ASP A 32 8.66 17.36 5.78
CA ASP A 32 8.14 16.71 4.58
C ASP A 32 9.25 16.34 3.58
N LYS A 33 10.52 16.66 3.88
CA LYS A 33 11.66 16.35 3.00
C LYS A 33 11.80 14.86 2.68
N HIS A 34 11.35 13.99 3.58
CA HIS A 34 11.39 12.54 3.41
C HIS A 34 10.14 11.97 2.71
N ALA A 35 9.11 12.79 2.50
CA ALA A 35 7.87 12.44 1.80
C ALA A 35 7.41 13.65 0.95
N PRO A 36 8.18 14.05 -0.08
CA PRO A 36 7.87 15.22 -0.88
C PRO A 36 6.54 15.05 -1.61
N ILE A 37 5.87 16.16 -1.93
CA ILE A 37 4.63 16.10 -2.71
C ILE A 37 4.93 15.63 -4.13
N HIS A 38 4.39 14.47 -4.48
CA HIS A 38 4.38 13.98 -5.85
C HIS A 38 3.15 14.53 -6.60
N ARG A 39 3.34 14.93 -7.86
CA ARG A 39 2.26 15.41 -8.73
C ARG A 39 1.82 14.29 -9.68
N CYS A 40 0.59 14.40 -10.20
CA CYS A 40 0.03 13.44 -11.15
C CYS A 40 -0.10 12.01 -10.59
N ASN A 41 -0.28 11.86 -9.28
CA ASN A 41 -0.57 10.57 -8.67
C ASN A 41 -1.97 10.09 -9.08
N LYS A 42 -2.11 8.78 -9.30
CA LYS A 42 -3.41 8.13 -9.38
C LYS A 42 -3.84 7.73 -7.97
N LEU A 43 -4.92 8.32 -7.47
CA LEU A 43 -5.51 7.96 -6.19
C LEU A 43 -6.73 7.08 -6.41
N THR A 44 -6.79 5.96 -5.70
CA THR A 44 -7.93 5.04 -5.71
C THR A 44 -8.48 4.96 -4.29
N MET A 45 -9.77 5.27 -4.13
CA MET A 45 -10.47 5.11 -2.86
C MET A 45 -11.00 3.67 -2.78
N LEU A 46 -10.66 2.97 -1.71
CA LEU A 46 -11.09 1.60 -1.47
C LEU A 46 -12.04 1.61 -0.27
N TYR A 47 -13.25 1.12 -0.46
CA TYR A 47 -14.27 1.10 0.58
C TYR A 47 -14.43 -0.31 1.12
N CYS A 48 -14.46 -0.42 2.45
CA CYS A 48 -14.60 -1.70 3.16
C CYS A 48 -13.44 -2.69 2.89
N GLY A 49 -13.53 -3.87 3.51
CA GLY A 49 -12.49 -4.89 3.45
C GLY A 49 -12.42 -5.63 2.11
N GLU A 50 -13.56 -5.91 1.47
CA GLU A 50 -13.57 -6.76 0.27
C GLU A 50 -12.79 -6.15 -0.90
N GLU A 51 -13.07 -4.88 -1.25
CA GLU A 51 -12.35 -4.18 -2.31
C GLU A 51 -10.89 -3.91 -1.93
N GLY A 52 -10.66 -3.53 -0.66
CA GLY A 52 -9.33 -3.29 -0.12
C GLY A 52 -8.42 -4.52 -0.22
N PHE A 53 -8.88 -5.65 0.32
CA PHE A 53 -8.12 -6.90 0.33
C PHE A 53 -7.98 -7.51 -1.06
N ARG A 54 -8.97 -7.37 -1.95
CA ARG A 54 -8.85 -7.74 -3.37
C ARG A 54 -7.74 -6.94 -4.07
N SER A 55 -7.67 -5.64 -3.84
CA SER A 55 -6.58 -4.80 -4.40
C SER A 55 -5.22 -5.28 -3.89
N ILE A 56 -5.08 -5.44 -2.57
CA ILE A 56 -3.83 -5.91 -1.93
C ILE A 56 -3.41 -7.28 -2.47
N HIS A 57 -4.35 -8.23 -2.60
CA HIS A 57 -4.08 -9.56 -3.13
C HIS A 57 -3.53 -9.50 -4.56
N ASN A 58 -4.13 -8.67 -5.42
CA ASN A 58 -3.67 -8.49 -6.80
C ASN A 58 -2.29 -7.82 -6.87
N ASP A 59 -2.04 -6.81 -6.04
CA ASP A 59 -0.75 -6.12 -5.99
C ASP A 59 0.37 -7.08 -5.56
N ILE A 60 0.10 -7.93 -4.56
CA ILE A 60 1.04 -8.96 -4.10
C ILE A 60 1.39 -9.96 -5.23
N LYS A 61 0.40 -10.43 -6.00
CA LYS A 61 0.64 -11.33 -7.15
C LYS A 61 1.40 -10.65 -8.29
N GLN A 62 1.22 -9.34 -8.47
CA GLN A 62 1.90 -8.57 -9.52
C GLN A 62 3.30 -8.11 -9.13
N ALA A 63 3.69 -8.25 -7.85
CA ALA A 63 5.00 -7.87 -7.37
C ALA A 63 6.14 -8.54 -8.16
N ARG A 64 7.21 -7.78 -8.41
CA ARG A 64 8.36 -8.21 -9.22
C ARG A 64 9.68 -8.19 -8.47
N ALA A 65 9.84 -7.28 -7.51
CA ALA A 65 11.07 -7.10 -6.75
C ALA A 65 10.86 -7.38 -5.27
N SER A 66 9.86 -6.73 -4.66
CA SER A 66 9.60 -6.86 -3.24
C SER A 66 8.13 -6.68 -2.87
N VAL A 67 7.80 -7.14 -1.66
CA VAL A 67 6.53 -6.89 -0.96
C VAL A 67 6.87 -6.53 0.48
N GLU A 68 6.51 -5.32 0.91
CA GLU A 68 6.69 -4.82 2.26
C GLU A 68 5.33 -4.67 2.95
N ILE A 69 5.11 -5.42 4.03
CA ILE A 69 3.89 -5.34 4.83
C ILE A 69 4.26 -4.81 6.20
N ILE A 70 3.61 -3.71 6.59
CA ILE A 70 3.72 -3.11 7.92
C ILE A 70 2.30 -3.08 8.49
N CYS A 71 2.05 -3.83 9.57
CA CYS A 71 0.70 -3.98 10.11
C CYS A 71 0.69 -4.13 11.63
N TRP A 72 -0.45 -3.80 12.24
CA TRP A 72 -0.64 -3.98 13.68
C TRP A 72 -0.91 -5.44 14.05
N GLY A 73 -1.70 -6.13 13.24
CA GLY A 73 -1.96 -7.57 13.35
C GLY A 73 -1.77 -8.25 12.01
N PHE A 74 -1.24 -9.47 12.04
CA PHE A 74 -1.04 -10.32 10.87
C PHE A 74 -1.54 -11.72 11.17
N ASP A 75 -2.56 -12.16 10.43
CA ASP A 75 -3.08 -13.53 10.50
C ASP A 75 -2.69 -14.27 9.21
N PRO A 76 -1.74 -15.23 9.25
CA PRO A 76 -1.30 -15.97 8.07
C PRO A 76 -2.38 -16.91 7.51
N ALA A 77 -3.39 -17.27 8.29
CA ALA A 77 -4.50 -18.12 7.88
C ALA A 77 -5.63 -17.33 7.20
N MET A 78 -5.64 -16.00 7.32
CA MET A 78 -6.66 -15.14 6.72
C MET A 78 -6.65 -15.23 5.19
N GLU A 79 -7.84 -15.25 4.59
CA GLU A 79 -8.06 -15.23 3.14
C GLU A 79 -8.33 -13.79 2.69
N LEU A 80 -7.48 -13.25 1.81
CA LEU A 80 -7.62 -11.89 1.27
C LEU A 80 -8.79 -11.79 0.28
N GLU A 81 -8.88 -12.78 -0.61
CA GLU A 81 -10.04 -13.01 -1.46
C GLU A 81 -10.76 -14.26 -0.97
N ARG A 82 -12.10 -14.18 -0.90
CA ARG A 82 -12.96 -15.24 -0.39
C ARG A 82 -13.98 -15.57 -1.46
N GLU A 83 -13.87 -16.76 -2.03
CA GLU A 83 -14.82 -17.27 -3.02
C GLU A 83 -15.51 -18.52 -2.46
N GLY A 84 -16.85 -18.51 -2.47
CA GLY A 84 -17.65 -19.64 -1.99
C GLY A 84 -17.95 -19.65 -0.49
N GLY A 85 -18.64 -20.71 -0.05
CA GLY A 85 -19.24 -20.79 1.28
C GLY A 85 -18.51 -21.69 2.29
N GLN A 86 -17.61 -22.57 1.86
CA GLN A 86 -16.88 -23.48 2.75
C GLN A 86 -15.42 -23.07 2.87
N TRP A 87 -14.89 -23.09 4.09
CA TRP A 87 -13.49 -22.78 4.35
C TRP A 87 -12.59 -24.00 4.05
N PRO A 88 -11.41 -23.82 3.41
CA PRO A 88 -10.91 -22.57 2.85
C PRO A 88 -11.63 -22.18 1.54
N ARG A 89 -11.99 -20.90 1.45
CA ARG A 89 -12.61 -20.17 0.33
C ARG A 89 -11.56 -19.54 -0.60
N GLY A 90 -10.27 -19.67 -0.29
CA GLY A 90 -9.20 -19.10 -1.10
C GLY A 90 -7.80 -19.42 -0.59
N GLU A 91 -6.81 -18.83 -1.26
CA GLU A 91 -5.42 -18.88 -0.82
C GLU A 91 -5.24 -18.02 0.44
N SER A 92 -4.66 -18.60 1.50
CA SER A 92 -4.37 -17.85 2.72
C SER A 92 -3.26 -16.83 2.48
N TRP A 93 -3.26 -15.75 3.24
CA TRP A 93 -2.29 -14.66 3.14
C TRP A 93 -0.86 -15.17 3.29
N GLY A 94 -0.61 -16.05 4.28
CA GLY A 94 0.70 -16.68 4.47
C GLY A 94 1.14 -17.55 3.29
N THR A 95 0.20 -18.29 2.70
CA THR A 95 0.48 -19.13 1.51
C THR A 95 0.80 -18.26 0.29
N LEU A 96 0.03 -17.20 0.07
CA LEU A 96 0.25 -16.23 -0.99
C LEU A 96 1.65 -15.62 -0.90
N LEU A 97 2.05 -15.14 0.27
CA LEU A 97 3.36 -14.53 0.48
C LEU A 97 4.50 -15.52 0.24
N ARG A 98 4.36 -16.77 0.69
CA ARG A 98 5.32 -17.83 0.38
C ARG A 98 5.43 -18.11 -1.11
N ASN A 99 4.30 -18.16 -1.81
CA ASN A 99 4.25 -18.43 -3.24
C ASN A 99 4.88 -17.29 -4.06
N VAL A 100 4.62 -16.04 -3.67
CA VAL A 100 5.29 -14.87 -4.25
C VAL A 100 6.79 -14.90 -3.97
N ALA A 101 7.20 -15.21 -2.73
CA ALA A 101 8.61 -15.34 -2.38
C ALA A 101 9.34 -16.41 -3.20
N ALA A 102 8.68 -17.53 -3.49
CA ALA A 102 9.18 -18.60 -4.34
C ALA A 102 9.15 -18.25 -5.86
N GLY A 103 8.66 -17.07 -6.24
CA GLY A 103 8.59 -16.64 -7.63
C GLY A 103 7.47 -17.25 -8.45
N ARG A 104 6.47 -17.88 -7.81
CA ARG A 104 5.33 -18.54 -8.48
C ARG A 104 4.59 -17.62 -9.44
N TYR A 105 4.48 -16.34 -9.08
CA TYR A 105 3.77 -15.31 -9.86
C TYR A 105 4.71 -14.41 -10.68
N ASN A 106 6.00 -14.72 -10.73
CA ASN A 106 7.05 -13.90 -11.35
C ASN A 106 7.98 -14.73 -12.25
N GLY A 107 7.44 -15.72 -12.96
CA GLY A 107 8.19 -16.55 -13.90
C GLY A 107 9.33 -17.35 -13.25
N GLY A 108 9.17 -17.75 -11.99
CA GLY A 108 10.19 -18.44 -11.20
C GLY A 108 11.24 -17.53 -10.57
N LYS A 109 11.17 -16.21 -10.77
CA LYS A 109 12.09 -15.26 -10.12
C LYS A 109 11.60 -14.92 -8.70
N PRO A 110 12.38 -15.22 -7.64
CA PRO A 110 12.00 -14.91 -6.27
C PRO A 110 11.68 -13.43 -6.05
N VAL A 111 10.72 -13.14 -5.18
CA VAL A 111 10.36 -11.78 -4.74
C VAL A 111 10.70 -11.63 -3.26
N GLN A 112 11.32 -10.52 -2.86
CA GLN A 112 11.68 -10.32 -1.47
C GLN A 112 10.48 -9.89 -0.63
N VAL A 113 10.03 -10.76 0.27
CA VAL A 113 8.92 -10.46 1.19
C VAL A 113 9.47 -10.04 2.56
N ARG A 114 9.03 -8.88 3.07
CA ARG A 114 9.36 -8.38 4.41
C ARG A 114 8.07 -8.05 5.16
N LEU A 115 7.91 -8.61 6.35
CA LEU A 115 6.77 -8.38 7.23
C LEU A 115 7.26 -7.76 8.53
N LEU A 116 6.75 -6.57 8.84
CA LEU A 116 6.91 -5.92 10.14
C LEU A 116 5.53 -5.89 10.82
N SER A 117 5.30 -6.82 11.73
CA SER A 117 4.10 -6.83 12.56
C SER A 117 4.40 -6.22 13.92
N TRP A 118 3.51 -5.36 14.41
CA TRP A 118 3.60 -4.86 15.78
C TRP A 118 3.53 -6.01 16.79
N TYR A 119 4.35 -5.90 17.84
CA TYR A 119 4.35 -6.80 18.98
C TYR A 119 3.99 -6.02 20.24
N GLY A 120 2.89 -6.41 20.89
CA GLY A 120 2.53 -5.91 22.21
C GLY A 120 2.20 -7.06 23.15
N PHE A 121 2.77 -7.06 24.35
CA PHE A 121 2.66 -8.17 25.32
C PHE A 121 1.22 -8.64 25.59
N ILE A 122 0.25 -7.72 25.67
CA ILE A 122 -1.15 -8.05 25.97
C ILE A 122 -1.90 -8.56 24.72
N GLY A 123 -1.70 -7.94 23.56
CA GLY A 123 -2.40 -8.34 22.32
C GLY A 123 -1.78 -9.55 21.64
N SER A 124 -0.45 -9.70 21.71
CA SER A 124 0.29 -10.76 21.04
C SER A 124 0.24 -12.09 21.78
N SER A 125 0.07 -12.08 23.11
CA SER A 125 -0.13 -13.28 23.92
C SER A 125 -1.51 -13.90 23.74
N LEU A 126 -2.52 -13.10 23.38
CA LEU A 126 -3.88 -13.56 23.10
C LEU A 126 -4.08 -13.98 21.63
N ALA A 127 -3.31 -13.38 20.71
CA ALA A 127 -3.47 -13.65 19.27
C ALA A 127 -2.69 -14.86 18.75
N ASN A 128 -1.77 -15.47 19.53
CA ASN A 128 -0.92 -16.61 19.10
C ASN A 128 -0.26 -16.39 17.72
N ASN A 129 0.15 -15.15 17.42
CA ASN A 129 0.80 -14.79 16.16
C ASN A 129 2.34 -15.03 16.19
N MET A 130 2.84 -15.72 17.22
CA MET A 130 4.21 -16.24 17.34
C MET A 130 4.20 -17.64 17.91
#